data_AF-A0A927Z7Q9-F1
#
_entry.id   AF-A0A927Z7Q9-F1
#
_cell.length_a   1.000
_cell.length_b   1.000
_cell.length_c   1.000
_cell.angle_alpha   90.00
_cell.angle_beta   90.00
_cell.angle_gamma   90.00
#
_symmetry.space_group_name_H-M   'P 1'
#
loop_
_entity.id
_entity.type
_entity.pdbx_description
1 polymer ?
#
loop_
_entity_poly.entity_id
_entity_poly.type
_entity_poly.pdbx_seq_one_letter_code
_entity_poly.pdbx_strand_id
1 'polypeptide(L)'
;MKISCDVIKDLMLLYENGEVSEATKKLVEEHIKSCPSCKALLSTGTGVLEQVQELSDAHHVCDNERDELKEREAKALKKGLGKIKRRWHFSVGAALMLLPLLLAAVLTFDQCTGSGIAFTNMDEIYTAKKFMNLLEKQEFEKAADMLDYTDAYSSIMEVIRGLGLPDLIAAYGENPTMEEYKEKRTEKLLEFLEKMKTAGYSISDIRFNHVYREENYDKGEWTVQMAFTEYGPDSFNQKVIGEFYCKGSKITYQGAMNERQLSAFEYAMGFHGLWNLERIPEYEEYLEMENGRQEKFH
;
A
#
# COMPACT_ATOMS: atom_id res chain seq x y z
N MET A 1 74.92 -25.29 -43.41
CA MET A 1 74.37 -25.51 -42.04
C MET A 1 73.82 -26.92 -42.01
N LYS A 2 74.26 -27.81 -41.10
CA LYS A 2 73.76 -29.19 -41.06
C LYS A 2 72.55 -29.26 -40.13
N ILE A 3 71.35 -29.20 -40.70
CA ILE A 3 70.09 -29.35 -39.96
C ILE A 3 69.91 -30.82 -39.63
N SER A 4 69.42 -31.13 -38.42
CA SER A 4 69.23 -32.51 -37.98
C SER A 4 68.04 -33.14 -38.71
N CYS A 5 68.12 -34.45 -38.95
CA CYS A 5 67.05 -35.18 -39.61
C CYS A 5 65.72 -35.13 -38.84
N ASP A 6 65.74 -34.95 -37.52
CA ASP A 6 64.52 -34.93 -36.71
C ASP A 6 63.71 -33.64 -36.94
N VAL A 7 64.39 -32.50 -37.06
CA VAL A 7 63.74 -31.24 -37.45
C VAL A 7 63.14 -31.34 -38.86
N ILE A 8 63.81 -32.05 -39.77
CA ILE A 8 63.30 -32.26 -41.13
C ILE A 8 62.08 -33.19 -41.13
N LYS A 9 62.01 -34.20 -40.26
CA LYS A 9 60.84 -35.07 -40.12
C LYS A 9 59.63 -34.31 -39.59
N ASP A 10 59.81 -33.47 -38.59
CA ASP A 10 58.72 -32.66 -38.02
C ASP A 10 58.15 -31.69 -39.06
N LEU A 11 59.02 -31.10 -39.88
CA LEU A 11 58.62 -30.20 -40.97
C LEU A 11 58.04 -30.94 -42.20
N MET A 12 58.18 -32.26 -42.29
CA MET A 12 57.79 -33.05 -43.48
C MET A 12 56.27 -33.05 -43.68
N LEU A 13 55.50 -33.04 -42.59
CA LEU A 13 54.02 -32.99 -42.63
C LEU A 13 53.52 -31.70 -43.25
N LEU A 14 54.08 -30.58 -42.81
CA LEU A 14 53.74 -29.26 -43.33
C LEU A 14 54.21 -29.10 -44.77
N TYR A 15 55.36 -29.70 -45.12
CA TYR A 15 55.88 -29.72 -46.49
C TYR A 15 54.99 -30.52 -47.45
N GLU A 16 54.50 -31.70 -47.04
CA GLU A 16 53.57 -32.53 -47.84
C GLU A 16 52.22 -31.83 -48.03
N ASN A 17 51.74 -31.09 -47.03
CA ASN A 17 50.51 -30.31 -47.12
C ASN A 17 50.69 -28.96 -47.87
N GLY A 18 51.91 -28.61 -48.27
CA GLY A 18 52.20 -27.36 -48.99
C GLY A 18 52.11 -26.09 -48.13
N GLU A 19 52.11 -26.23 -46.80
CA GLU A 19 51.87 -25.16 -45.82
C GLU A 19 53.18 -24.56 -45.26
N VAL A 20 54.27 -24.63 -46.03
CA VAL A 20 55.59 -24.11 -45.64
C VAL A 20 56.00 -22.89 -46.46
N SER A 21 56.74 -21.97 -45.84
CA SER A 21 57.33 -20.83 -46.56
C SER A 21 58.37 -21.27 -47.58
N GLU A 22 58.57 -20.48 -48.65
CA GLU A 22 59.56 -20.77 -49.70
C GLU A 22 61.00 -20.94 -49.18
N ALA A 23 61.36 -20.25 -48.08
CA ALA A 23 62.66 -20.42 -47.44
C ALA A 23 62.80 -21.79 -46.75
N THR A 24 61.74 -22.23 -46.06
CA THR A 24 61.68 -23.56 -45.41
C THR A 24 61.65 -24.68 -46.45
N LYS A 25 60.94 -24.47 -47.56
CA LYS A 25 60.84 -25.42 -48.67
C LYS A 25 62.21 -25.74 -49.28
N LYS A 26 62.99 -24.71 -49.64
CA LYS A 26 64.35 -24.88 -50.19
C LYS A 26 65.27 -25.63 -49.23
N LEU A 27 65.15 -25.34 -47.93
CA LEU A 27 65.95 -25.95 -46.88
C LEU A 27 65.64 -27.46 -46.73
N VAL A 28 64.37 -27.86 -46.80
CA VAL A 28 63.96 -29.27 -46.78
C VAL A 28 64.45 -30.00 -48.04
N GLU A 29 64.31 -29.38 -49.22
CA GLU A 29 64.78 -29.94 -50.49
C GLU A 29 66.31 -30.13 -50.54
N GLU A 30 67.09 -29.16 -50.04
CA GLU A 30 68.55 -29.27 -49.92
C GLU A 30 68.96 -30.43 -49.00
N HIS A 31 68.25 -30.61 -47.88
CA HIS A 31 68.52 -31.70 -46.96
C HIS A 31 68.20 -33.06 -47.58
N ILE A 32 67.03 -33.22 -48.21
CA ILE A 32 66.61 -34.48 -48.86
C ILE A 32 67.56 -34.89 -49.99
N LYS A 33 68.12 -33.94 -50.74
CA LYS A 33 69.13 -34.23 -51.77
C LYS A 33 70.41 -34.83 -51.17
N SER A 34 70.78 -34.41 -49.97
CA SER A 34 72.03 -34.81 -49.30
C SER A 34 71.88 -36.00 -48.35
N CYS A 35 70.64 -36.35 -47.95
CA CYS A 35 70.36 -37.32 -46.89
C CYS A 35 69.48 -38.48 -47.39
N PRO A 36 70.04 -39.71 -47.54
CA PRO A 36 69.29 -40.88 -48.04
C PRO A 36 68.13 -41.31 -47.13
N SER A 37 68.26 -41.15 -45.81
CA SER A 37 67.22 -41.55 -44.85
C SER A 37 65.98 -40.67 -44.93
N CYS A 38 66.16 -39.35 -45.06
CA CYS A 38 65.04 -38.42 -45.23
C CYS A 38 64.37 -38.57 -46.60
N LYS A 39 65.14 -38.94 -47.64
CA LYS A 39 64.57 -39.25 -48.96
C LYS A 39 63.69 -40.51 -48.94
N ALA A 40 64.09 -41.54 -48.19
CA ALA A 40 63.29 -42.75 -48.03
C ALA A 40 61.98 -42.49 -47.26
N LEU A 41 62.05 -41.65 -46.23
CA LEU A 41 60.90 -41.21 -45.43
C LEU A 41 59.85 -40.46 -46.27
N LEU A 42 60.27 -39.57 -47.18
CA LEU A 42 59.34 -38.91 -48.12
C LEU A 42 58.67 -39.92 -49.07
N SER A 43 59.40 -40.94 -49.53
CA SER A 43 58.86 -41.93 -50.48
C SER A 43 57.94 -42.97 -49.84
N THR A 44 58.00 -43.13 -48.52
CA THR A 44 57.19 -44.11 -47.77
C THR A 44 55.97 -43.46 -47.10
N GLY A 45 55.60 -42.25 -47.53
CA GLY A 45 54.53 -41.43 -46.95
C GLY A 45 53.31 -42.24 -46.53
N THR A 46 53.18 -42.46 -45.21
CA THR A 46 52.01 -43.00 -44.49
C THR A 46 52.37 -43.29 -43.02
N GLY A 47 53.25 -42.50 -42.39
CA GLY A 47 53.65 -42.74 -40.98
C GLY A 47 52.87 -41.93 -39.94
N VAL A 48 52.25 -40.81 -40.34
CA VAL A 48 51.78 -39.80 -39.38
C VAL A 48 50.27 -39.54 -39.43
N LEU A 49 49.61 -39.86 -40.55
CA LEU A 49 48.15 -39.77 -40.65
C LEU A 49 47.42 -40.71 -39.69
N GLU A 50 48.01 -41.85 -39.35
CA GLU A 50 47.39 -42.88 -38.50
C GLU A 50 47.30 -42.43 -37.03
N GLN A 51 48.24 -41.61 -36.54
CA GLN A 51 48.22 -41.10 -35.16
C GLN A 51 47.20 -39.97 -34.95
N VAL A 52 46.92 -39.17 -35.97
CA VAL A 52 45.96 -38.05 -35.87
C VAL A 52 44.52 -38.55 -35.88
N GLN A 53 44.24 -39.69 -36.53
CA GLN A 53 42.90 -40.23 -36.68
C GLN A 53 42.37 -40.87 -35.39
N GLU A 54 43.21 -41.58 -34.61
CA GLU A 54 42.81 -42.15 -33.31
C GLU A 54 42.50 -41.07 -32.24
N LEU A 55 43.16 -39.91 -32.30
CA LEU A 55 42.92 -38.78 -31.40
C LEU A 55 41.63 -38.01 -31.75
N SER A 56 41.27 -37.96 -33.03
CA SER A 56 40.03 -37.37 -33.54
C SER A 56 38.79 -38.15 -33.09
N ASP A 57 38.83 -39.47 -33.23
CA ASP A 57 37.66 -40.33 -32.95
C ASP A 57 37.38 -40.43 -31.44
N ALA A 58 38.41 -40.37 -30.59
CA ALA A 58 38.24 -40.31 -29.14
C ALA A 58 37.60 -39.00 -28.65
N HIS A 59 37.91 -37.86 -29.28
CA HIS A 59 37.32 -36.57 -28.91
C HIS A 59 35.84 -36.47 -29.30
N HIS A 60 35.47 -36.98 -30.48
CA HIS A 60 34.08 -36.94 -30.96
C HIS A 60 33.14 -37.86 -30.16
N VAL A 61 33.66 -38.94 -29.56
CA VAL A 61 32.91 -39.83 -28.67
C VAL A 61 32.71 -39.20 -27.29
N CYS A 62 33.74 -38.57 -26.71
CA CYS A 62 33.63 -37.92 -25.39
C CYS A 62 32.72 -36.68 -25.38
N ASP A 63 32.65 -35.91 -26.47
CA ASP A 63 31.74 -34.76 -26.56
C ASP A 63 30.27 -35.19 -26.71
N ASN A 64 29.99 -36.26 -27.47
CA ASN A 64 28.64 -36.82 -27.57
C ASN A 64 28.12 -37.35 -26.23
N GLU A 65 28.93 -38.09 -25.47
CA GLU A 65 28.52 -38.60 -24.16
C GLU A 65 28.26 -37.48 -23.15
N ARG A 66 29.07 -36.40 -23.19
CA ARG A 66 28.91 -35.24 -22.32
C ARG A 66 27.63 -34.46 -22.65
N ASP A 67 27.32 -34.29 -23.92
CA ASP A 67 26.12 -33.58 -24.35
C ASP A 67 24.85 -34.42 -24.14
N GLU A 68 24.92 -35.75 -24.30
CA GLU A 68 23.85 -36.66 -23.89
C GLU A 68 23.60 -36.64 -22.37
N LEU A 69 24.65 -36.55 -21.56
CA LEU A 69 24.53 -36.45 -20.11
C LEU A 69 23.85 -35.13 -19.70
N LYS A 70 24.29 -33.99 -20.27
CA LYS A 70 23.64 -32.69 -20.06
C LYS A 70 22.19 -32.69 -20.52
N GLU A 71 21.88 -33.36 -21.63
CA GLU A 71 20.51 -33.44 -22.13
C GLU A 71 19.63 -34.31 -21.22
N ARG A 72 20.18 -35.40 -20.66
CA ARG A 72 19.52 -36.25 -19.66
C ARG A 72 19.28 -35.51 -18.35
N GLU A 73 20.27 -34.76 -17.85
CA GLU A 73 20.15 -33.91 -16.67
C GLU A 73 19.15 -32.78 -16.90
N ALA A 74 19.21 -32.09 -18.04
CA ALA A 74 18.24 -31.06 -18.40
C ALA A 74 16.81 -31.62 -18.52
N LYS A 75 16.65 -32.83 -19.08
CA LYS A 75 15.35 -33.53 -19.14
C LYS A 75 14.87 -33.94 -17.73
N ALA A 76 15.75 -34.38 -16.85
CA ALA A 76 15.43 -34.73 -15.47
C ALA A 76 15.02 -33.49 -14.64
N LEU A 77 15.77 -32.39 -14.77
CA LEU A 77 15.45 -31.10 -14.16
C LEU A 77 14.13 -30.54 -14.69
N LYS A 78 13.90 -30.55 -16.02
CA LYS A 78 12.61 -30.14 -16.62
C LYS A 78 11.44 -30.98 -16.12
N LYS A 79 11.62 -32.29 -15.92
CA LYS A 79 10.61 -33.18 -15.32
C LYS A 79 10.34 -32.86 -13.84
N GLY A 80 11.38 -32.47 -13.08
CA GLY A 80 11.25 -32.02 -11.69
C GLY A 80 10.53 -30.67 -11.57
N LEU A 81 10.97 -29.67 -12.34
CA LEU A 81 10.36 -28.34 -12.37
C LEU A 81 8.91 -28.36 -12.90
N GLY A 82 8.58 -29.24 -13.85
CA GLY A 82 7.21 -29.39 -14.35
C GLY A 82 6.21 -29.86 -13.28
N LYS A 83 6.65 -30.74 -12.36
CA LYS A 83 5.84 -31.20 -11.22
C LYS A 83 5.63 -30.08 -10.19
N ILE A 84 6.62 -29.21 -10.00
CA ILE A 84 6.56 -28.06 -9.09
C ILE A 84 5.64 -26.97 -9.69
N LYS A 85 5.82 -26.62 -10.97
CA LYS A 85 4.95 -25.65 -11.67
C LYS A 85 3.49 -26.07 -11.63
N ARG A 86 3.18 -27.34 -11.90
CA ARG A 86 1.80 -27.84 -11.83
C ARG A 86 1.20 -27.71 -10.42
N ARG A 87 1.95 -28.02 -9.36
CA ARG A 87 1.49 -27.84 -7.97
C ARG A 87 1.29 -26.37 -7.60
N TRP A 88 2.15 -25.48 -8.09
CA TRP A 88 1.98 -24.03 -7.93
C TRP A 88 0.76 -23.50 -8.68
N HIS A 89 0.46 -23.96 -9.90
CA HIS A 89 -0.75 -23.55 -10.61
C HIS A 89 -2.03 -23.94 -9.86
N PHE A 90 -2.08 -25.14 -9.27
CA PHE A 90 -3.22 -25.55 -8.44
C PHE A 90 -3.31 -24.73 -7.14
N SER A 91 -2.18 -24.48 -6.47
CA SER A 91 -2.15 -23.68 -5.24
C SER A 91 -2.52 -22.22 -5.49
N VAL A 92 -1.98 -21.61 -6.53
CA VAL A 92 -2.26 -20.21 -6.92
C VAL A 92 -3.69 -20.09 -7.43
N GLY A 93 -4.17 -21.05 -8.22
CA GLY A 93 -5.56 -21.11 -8.67
C GLY A 93 -6.54 -21.24 -7.51
N ALA A 94 -6.25 -22.12 -6.54
CA ALA A 94 -7.05 -22.26 -5.33
C ALA A 94 -7.04 -20.97 -4.49
N ALA A 95 -5.88 -20.32 -4.32
CA ALA A 95 -5.80 -19.04 -3.61
C ALA A 95 -6.58 -17.93 -4.33
N LEU A 96 -6.49 -17.84 -5.66
CA LEU A 96 -7.24 -16.88 -6.48
C LEU A 96 -8.76 -17.09 -6.39
N MET A 97 -9.22 -18.30 -6.11
CA MET A 97 -10.65 -18.59 -5.93
C MET A 97 -11.11 -18.40 -4.48
N LEU A 98 -10.34 -18.92 -3.51
CA LEU A 98 -10.70 -18.91 -2.10
C LEU A 98 -10.58 -17.51 -1.47
N LEU A 99 -9.58 -16.72 -1.86
CA LEU A 99 -9.37 -15.39 -1.27
C LEU A 99 -10.55 -14.44 -1.56
N PRO A 100 -11.06 -14.29 -2.80
CA PRO A 100 -12.26 -13.48 -3.06
C PRO A 100 -13.50 -14.02 -2.35
N LEU A 101 -13.65 -15.34 -2.22
CA LEU A 101 -14.78 -15.94 -1.51
C LEU A 101 -14.75 -15.62 -0.02
N LEU A 102 -13.58 -15.69 0.61
CA LEU A 102 -13.39 -15.30 2.01
C LEU A 102 -13.64 -13.81 2.21
N LEU A 103 -13.11 -12.96 1.34
CA LEU A 103 -13.38 -11.51 1.37
C LEU A 103 -14.87 -11.23 1.23
N ALA A 104 -15.55 -11.85 0.27
CA ALA A 104 -16.98 -11.69 0.08
C ALA A 104 -17.78 -12.17 1.30
N ALA A 105 -17.37 -13.28 1.92
CA ALA A 105 -18.01 -13.77 3.14
C ALA A 105 -17.88 -12.77 4.31
N VAL A 106 -16.68 -12.20 4.52
CA VAL A 106 -16.45 -11.17 5.56
C VAL A 106 -17.29 -9.92 5.28
N LEU A 107 -17.24 -9.39 4.05
CA LEU A 107 -18.01 -8.20 3.68
C LEU A 107 -19.53 -8.43 3.79
N THR A 108 -19.99 -9.65 3.55
CA THR A 108 -21.41 -10.03 3.73
C THR A 108 -21.77 -10.16 5.21
N PHE A 109 -20.87 -10.68 6.04
CA PHE A 109 -21.08 -10.76 7.48
C PHE A 109 -21.19 -9.35 8.10
N ASP A 110 -20.29 -8.44 7.73
CA ASP A 110 -20.32 -7.04 8.16
C ASP A 110 -21.62 -6.33 7.67
N GLN A 111 -22.07 -6.63 6.45
CA GLN A 111 -23.36 -6.15 5.94
C GLN A 111 -24.55 -6.59 6.79
N CYS A 112 -24.54 -7.85 7.26
CA CYS A 112 -25.61 -8.42 8.08
C CYS A 112 -25.56 -7.96 9.54
N THR A 113 -24.36 -7.76 10.09
CA THR A 113 -24.19 -7.25 11.47
C THR A 113 -24.40 -5.75 11.56
N GLY A 114 -24.38 -5.03 10.43
CA GLY A 114 -24.52 -3.58 10.41
C GLY A 114 -23.31 -2.87 10.99
N SER A 115 -22.14 -3.51 11.01
CA SER A 115 -20.90 -2.95 11.54
C SER A 115 -19.71 -3.37 10.70
N GLY A 116 -18.70 -2.52 10.57
CA GLY A 116 -17.47 -2.83 9.83
C GLY A 116 -17.52 -2.47 8.34
N ILE A 117 -16.73 -3.17 7.53
CA ILE A 117 -16.55 -2.86 6.11
C ILE A 117 -17.50 -3.73 5.30
N ALA A 118 -18.35 -3.10 4.50
CA ALA A 118 -19.34 -3.79 3.71
C ALA A 118 -19.36 -3.30 2.26
N PHE A 119 -19.99 -4.06 1.38
CA PHE A 119 -20.09 -3.69 -0.04
C PHE A 119 -20.78 -2.34 -0.27
N THR A 120 -21.74 -2.00 0.59
CA THR A 120 -22.58 -0.81 0.42
C THR A 120 -22.07 0.42 1.16
N ASN A 121 -20.95 0.34 1.88
CA ASN A 121 -20.40 1.46 2.67
C ASN A 121 -18.98 1.88 2.26
N MET A 122 -18.49 1.35 1.14
CA MET A 122 -17.14 1.61 0.65
C MET A 122 -16.94 3.09 0.31
N ASP A 123 -17.96 3.77 -0.22
CA ASP A 123 -17.87 5.17 -0.62
C ASP A 123 -17.75 6.09 0.60
N GLU A 124 -18.49 5.81 1.67
CA GLU A 124 -18.41 6.49 2.96
C GLU A 124 -17.03 6.31 3.57
N ILE A 125 -16.51 5.08 3.60
CA ILE A 125 -15.17 4.78 4.12
C ILE A 125 -14.10 5.52 3.32
N TYR A 126 -14.20 5.51 1.98
CA TYR A 126 -13.25 6.20 1.13
C TYR A 126 -13.31 7.72 1.32
N THR A 127 -14.51 8.29 1.41
CA THR A 127 -14.75 9.72 1.61
C THR A 127 -14.22 10.18 2.96
N ALA A 128 -14.54 9.44 4.04
CA ALA A 128 -13.98 9.64 5.37
C ALA A 128 -12.44 9.58 5.33
N LYS A 129 -11.86 8.53 4.71
CA LYS A 129 -10.40 8.39 4.61
C LYS A 129 -9.77 9.54 3.83
N LYS A 130 -10.40 10.03 2.78
CA LYS A 130 -9.91 11.18 2.00
C LYS A 130 -9.89 12.44 2.87
N PHE A 131 -10.97 12.71 3.60
CA PHE A 131 -11.07 13.85 4.51
C PHE A 131 -9.99 13.80 5.60
N MET A 132 -9.82 12.64 6.23
CA MET A 132 -8.77 12.38 7.22
C MET A 132 -7.37 12.65 6.66
N ASN A 133 -7.07 12.15 5.46
CA ASN A 133 -5.79 12.41 4.80
C ASN A 133 -5.54 13.90 4.53
N LEU A 134 -6.58 14.68 4.22
CA LEU A 134 -6.44 16.13 4.03
C LEU A 134 -6.10 16.82 5.35
N LEU A 135 -6.75 16.42 6.44
CA LEU A 135 -6.44 16.93 7.78
C LEU A 135 -5.01 16.57 8.21
N GLU A 136 -4.59 15.31 8.04
CA GLU A 136 -3.23 14.86 8.35
C GLU A 136 -2.17 15.65 7.57
N LYS A 137 -2.44 15.95 6.29
CA LYS A 137 -1.58 16.77 5.43
C LYS A 137 -1.67 18.27 5.71
N GLN A 138 -2.53 18.69 6.65
CA GLN A 138 -2.79 20.09 6.98
C GLN A 138 -3.36 20.90 5.79
N GLU A 139 -4.05 20.24 4.87
CA GLU A 139 -4.77 20.86 3.77
C GLU A 139 -6.20 21.24 4.22
N PHE A 140 -6.29 22.10 5.23
CA PHE A 140 -7.53 22.37 5.97
C PHE A 140 -8.66 22.98 5.12
N GLU A 141 -8.34 23.88 4.20
CA GLU A 141 -9.32 24.48 3.29
C GLU A 141 -10.02 23.40 2.45
N LYS A 142 -9.24 22.48 1.86
CA LYS A 142 -9.78 21.37 1.08
C LYS A 142 -10.58 20.39 1.92
N ALA A 143 -10.21 20.20 3.18
CA ALA A 143 -10.98 19.39 4.11
C ALA A 143 -12.32 20.07 4.42
N ALA A 144 -12.32 21.38 4.66
CA ALA A 144 -13.54 22.14 4.92
C ALA A 144 -14.51 22.15 3.72
N ASP A 145 -13.99 22.15 2.49
CA ASP A 145 -14.80 22.03 1.27
C ASP A 145 -15.60 20.73 1.18
N MET A 146 -15.17 19.67 1.89
CA MET A 146 -15.87 18.38 1.94
C MET A 146 -17.04 18.37 2.93
N LEU A 147 -17.19 19.41 3.75
CA LEU A 147 -18.22 19.47 4.78
C LEU A 147 -19.57 19.90 4.21
N ASP A 148 -20.61 19.14 4.58
CA ASP A 148 -22.00 19.49 4.34
C ASP A 148 -22.56 20.22 5.57
N TYR A 149 -23.01 21.45 5.33
CA TYR A 149 -23.59 22.33 6.35
C TYR A 149 -25.11 22.43 6.27
N THR A 150 -25.76 21.72 5.33
CA THR A 150 -27.18 21.91 5.00
C THR A 150 -28.10 21.67 6.19
N ASP A 151 -27.87 20.58 6.92
CA ASP A 151 -28.71 20.24 8.07
C ASP A 151 -28.47 21.20 9.23
N ALA A 152 -27.21 21.53 9.51
CA ALA A 152 -26.83 22.49 10.55
C ALA A 152 -27.37 23.91 10.25
N TYR A 153 -27.39 24.31 8.98
CA TYR A 153 -27.99 25.56 8.52
C TYR A 153 -29.51 25.55 8.71
N SER A 154 -30.18 24.45 8.37
CA SER A 154 -31.63 24.36 8.58
C SER A 154 -31.98 24.50 10.06
N SER A 155 -31.26 23.80 10.95
CA SER A 155 -31.45 23.91 12.39
C SER A 155 -31.14 25.31 12.95
N ILE A 156 -30.06 25.96 12.52
CA ILE A 156 -29.74 27.31 13.00
C ILE A 156 -30.79 28.33 12.57
N MET A 157 -31.30 28.20 11.35
CA MET A 157 -32.30 29.13 10.82
C MET A 157 -33.64 28.98 11.53
N GLU A 158 -34.02 27.76 11.91
CA GLU A 158 -35.20 27.53 12.77
C GLU A 158 -35.05 28.22 14.13
N VAL A 159 -33.87 28.11 14.75
CA VAL A 159 -33.59 28.74 16.06
C VAL A 159 -33.56 30.26 15.95
N ILE A 160 -32.86 30.82 14.96
CA ILE A 160 -32.79 32.28 14.75
C ILE A 160 -34.20 32.85 14.51
N ARG A 161 -35.02 32.20 13.68
CA ARG A 161 -36.37 32.67 13.35
C ARG A 161 -37.38 32.42 14.46
N GLY A 162 -37.24 31.34 15.22
CA GLY A 162 -38.20 30.92 16.24
C GLY A 162 -37.95 31.58 17.60
N LEU A 163 -36.68 31.61 18.04
CA LEU A 163 -36.30 32.04 19.38
C LEU A 163 -35.59 33.40 19.40
N GLY A 164 -35.09 33.89 18.26
CA GLY A 164 -34.51 35.23 18.15
C GLY A 164 -33.30 35.43 19.07
N LEU A 165 -32.46 34.39 19.24
CA LEU A 165 -31.34 34.40 20.18
C LEU A 165 -30.31 35.48 19.78
N PRO A 166 -30.08 36.52 20.60
CA PRO A 166 -29.25 37.66 20.23
C PRO A 166 -27.80 37.28 19.87
N ASP A 167 -27.23 36.31 20.56
CA ASP A 167 -25.85 35.87 20.32
C ASP A 167 -25.69 35.16 18.97
N LEU A 168 -26.70 34.39 18.57
CA LEU A 168 -26.76 33.73 17.27
C LEU A 168 -26.91 34.75 16.13
N ILE A 169 -27.79 35.73 16.34
CA ILE A 169 -27.99 36.84 15.41
C ILE A 169 -26.72 37.67 15.29
N ALA A 170 -26.02 37.94 16.40
CA ALA A 170 -24.74 38.63 16.38
C ALA A 170 -23.65 37.84 15.64
N ALA A 171 -23.62 36.51 15.83
CA ALA A 171 -22.61 35.66 15.19
C ALA A 171 -22.85 35.47 13.68
N TYR A 172 -24.09 35.21 13.26
CA TYR A 172 -24.41 34.82 11.89
C TYR A 172 -25.17 35.88 11.11
N GLY A 173 -25.94 36.72 11.77
CA GLY A 173 -26.87 37.69 11.17
C GLY A 173 -28.32 37.28 11.43
N GLU A 174 -29.26 38.20 11.18
CA GLU A 174 -30.70 37.92 11.37
C GLU A 174 -31.25 36.93 10.33
N ASN A 175 -30.71 36.96 9.11
CA ASN A 175 -31.06 36.04 8.03
C ASN A 175 -29.85 35.78 7.13
N PRO A 176 -28.82 35.07 7.61
CA PRO A 176 -27.68 34.72 6.77
C PRO A 176 -28.15 33.83 5.61
N THR A 177 -27.55 34.05 4.45
CA THR A 177 -27.64 33.08 3.34
C THR A 177 -26.84 31.82 3.68
N MET A 178 -27.13 30.71 2.98
CA MET A 178 -26.39 29.46 3.13
C MET A 178 -24.89 29.63 2.88
N GLU A 179 -24.51 30.45 1.90
CA GLU A 179 -23.10 30.72 1.57
C GLU A 179 -22.41 31.52 2.68
N GLU A 180 -23.05 32.58 3.20
CA GLU A 180 -22.51 33.34 4.34
C GLU A 180 -22.37 32.48 5.61
N TYR A 181 -23.33 31.58 5.84
CA TYR A 181 -23.25 30.61 6.94
C TYR A 181 -22.08 29.65 6.76
N LYS A 182 -21.94 29.08 5.56
CA LYS A 182 -20.86 28.15 5.19
C LYS A 182 -19.49 28.80 5.34
N GLU A 183 -19.33 30.04 4.86
CA GLU A 183 -18.09 30.81 4.97
C GLU A 183 -17.70 31.00 6.43
N LYS A 184 -18.61 31.54 7.26
CA LYS A 184 -18.37 31.74 8.70
C LYS A 184 -18.06 30.45 9.46
N ARG A 185 -18.75 29.35 9.13
CA ARG A 185 -18.49 28.04 9.75
C ARG A 185 -17.13 27.48 9.35
N THR A 186 -16.77 27.65 8.08
CA THR A 186 -15.47 27.24 7.56
C THR A 186 -14.35 28.03 8.22
N GLU A 187 -14.47 29.36 8.32
CA GLU A 187 -13.51 30.22 9.02
C GLU A 187 -13.27 29.76 10.47
N LYS A 188 -14.35 29.54 11.23
CA LYS A 188 -14.25 29.05 12.62
C LYS A 188 -13.60 27.67 12.73
N LEU A 189 -13.87 26.78 11.78
CA LEU A 189 -13.24 25.47 11.73
C LEU A 189 -11.74 25.59 11.45
N LEU A 190 -11.35 26.42 10.48
CA LEU A 190 -9.95 26.66 10.16
C LEU A 190 -9.20 27.26 11.36
N GLU A 191 -9.78 28.26 12.03
CA GLU A 191 -9.23 28.85 13.25
C GLU A 191 -9.03 27.78 14.34
N PHE A 192 -10.01 26.89 14.52
CA PHE A 192 -9.89 25.76 15.44
C PHE A 192 -8.75 24.82 15.06
N LEU A 193 -8.67 24.39 13.80
CA LEU A 193 -7.62 23.48 13.32
C LEU A 193 -6.21 24.11 13.42
N GLU A 194 -6.10 25.42 13.21
CA GLU A 194 -4.85 26.16 13.42
C GLU A 194 -4.47 26.27 14.90
N LYS A 195 -5.44 26.53 15.78
CA LYS A 195 -5.21 26.50 17.24
C LYS A 195 -4.73 25.12 17.69
N MET A 196 -5.33 24.06 17.15
CA MET A 196 -4.91 22.69 17.43
C MET A 196 -3.46 22.44 16.98
N LYS A 197 -3.12 22.90 15.77
CA LYS A 197 -1.75 22.82 15.25
C LYS A 197 -0.74 23.58 16.12
N THR A 198 -1.07 24.81 16.53
CA THR A 198 -0.16 25.64 17.35
C THR A 198 0.03 25.11 18.76
N ALA A 199 -0.99 24.46 19.34
CA ALA A 199 -0.90 23.78 20.61
C ALA A 199 -0.12 22.44 20.55
N GLY A 200 0.36 22.03 19.37
CA GLY A 200 1.20 20.85 19.21
C GLY A 200 0.43 19.53 19.19
N TYR A 201 -0.89 19.58 19.02
CA TYR A 201 -1.69 18.37 18.85
C TYR A 201 -1.37 17.72 17.51
N SER A 202 -1.07 16.43 17.53
CA SER A 202 -0.85 15.66 16.31
C SER A 202 -2.19 15.23 15.74
N ILE A 203 -2.43 15.57 14.48
CA ILE A 203 -3.60 15.11 13.72
C ILE A 203 -3.54 13.58 13.47
N SER A 204 -2.40 12.93 13.77
CA SER A 204 -2.30 11.46 13.76
C SER A 204 -3.21 10.76 14.78
N ASP A 205 -3.80 11.50 15.71
CA ASP A 205 -4.70 10.96 16.73
C ASP A 205 -6.15 10.87 16.26
N ILE A 206 -6.44 11.21 15.01
CA ILE A 206 -7.77 10.97 14.47
C ILE A 206 -7.93 9.48 14.14
N ARG A 207 -8.97 8.86 14.72
CA ARG A 207 -9.27 7.45 14.51
C ARG A 207 -10.59 7.26 13.79
N PHE A 208 -10.65 6.19 12.99
CA PHE A 208 -11.92 5.53 12.70
C PHE A 208 -12.40 4.88 13.99
N ASN A 209 -13.45 5.44 14.57
CA ASN A 209 -13.99 4.91 15.82
C ASN A 209 -14.99 3.80 15.51
N HIS A 210 -15.97 4.09 14.67
CA HIS A 210 -17.02 3.14 14.34
C HIS A 210 -17.51 3.33 12.90
N VAL A 211 -17.68 2.20 12.19
CA VAL A 211 -18.47 2.13 10.96
C VAL A 211 -19.68 1.28 11.29
N TYR A 212 -20.86 1.88 11.20
CA TYR A 212 -22.10 1.21 11.59
C TYR A 212 -23.26 1.65 10.72
N ARG A 213 -24.30 0.83 10.70
CA ARG A 213 -25.59 1.14 10.07
C ARG A 213 -26.54 1.66 11.14
N GLU A 214 -27.12 2.84 10.92
CA GLU A 214 -28.13 3.37 11.82
C GLU A 214 -29.46 2.63 11.64
N GLU A 215 -29.98 2.03 12.71
CA GLU A 215 -31.29 1.35 12.70
C GLU A 215 -32.47 2.32 12.84
N ASN A 216 -32.24 3.54 13.35
CA ASN A 216 -33.30 4.48 13.78
C ASN A 216 -33.75 5.50 12.73
N TYR A 217 -33.15 5.53 11.54
CA TYR A 217 -33.66 6.28 10.40
C TYR A 217 -34.14 5.28 9.35
N ASP A 218 -35.33 5.50 8.79
CA ASP A 218 -36.08 4.63 7.86
C ASP A 218 -35.32 4.09 6.62
N LYS A 219 -34.03 4.38 6.46
CA LYS A 219 -33.24 4.15 5.24
C LYS A 219 -32.05 3.20 5.38
N GLY A 220 -31.71 2.70 6.58
CA GLY A 220 -30.60 1.75 6.74
C GLY A 220 -29.26 2.29 6.18
N GLU A 221 -29.02 3.58 6.35
CA GLU A 221 -27.86 4.29 5.83
C GLU A 221 -26.63 4.01 6.70
N TRP A 222 -25.46 3.97 6.07
CA TRP A 222 -24.19 3.75 6.75
C TRP A 222 -23.60 5.07 7.24
N THR A 223 -23.06 5.03 8.45
CA THR A 223 -22.40 6.15 9.10
C THR A 223 -20.99 5.73 9.48
N VAL A 224 -20.01 6.56 9.09
CA VAL A 224 -18.62 6.42 9.52
C VAL A 224 -18.30 7.55 10.49
N GLN A 225 -18.04 7.19 11.74
CA GLN A 225 -17.63 8.12 12.79
C GLN A 225 -16.11 8.26 12.82
N MET A 226 -15.66 9.49 12.72
CA MET A 226 -14.27 9.91 12.86
C MET A 226 -14.19 10.80 14.09
N ALA A 227 -13.27 10.53 15.01
CA ALA A 227 -13.12 11.36 16.19
C ALA A 227 -11.68 11.79 16.42
N PHE A 228 -11.58 13.00 16.95
CA PHE A 228 -10.35 13.64 17.37
C PHE A 228 -10.23 13.40 18.87
N THR A 229 -9.19 12.72 19.29
CA THR A 229 -8.94 12.47 20.72
C THR A 229 -7.68 13.18 21.17
N GLU A 230 -7.78 13.93 22.26
CA GLU A 230 -6.66 14.41 23.04
C GLU A 230 -6.24 13.32 24.04
N TYR A 231 -4.95 13.01 24.08
CA TYR A 231 -4.37 12.18 25.14
C TYR A 231 -3.97 13.06 26.30
N GLY A 232 -4.53 12.79 27.47
CA GLY A 232 -3.96 13.31 28.71
C GLY A 232 -2.54 12.75 28.96
N PRO A 233 -1.79 13.34 29.90
CA PRO A 233 -0.47 12.82 30.31
C PRO A 233 -0.53 11.36 30.79
N ASP A 234 -1.69 10.90 31.24
CA ASP A 234 -1.98 9.50 31.51
C ASP A 234 -2.71 8.89 30.31
N SER A 235 -2.08 7.89 29.66
CA SER A 235 -2.54 7.22 28.43
C SER A 235 -3.94 6.58 28.48
N PHE A 236 -4.61 6.62 29.63
CA PHE A 236 -5.95 6.07 29.86
C PHE A 236 -7.07 7.11 29.74
N ASN A 237 -6.77 8.42 29.79
CA ASN A 237 -7.76 9.48 29.63
C ASN A 237 -7.73 10.03 28.20
N GLN A 238 -8.51 9.40 27.31
CA GLN A 238 -8.81 9.94 25.99
C GLN A 238 -9.99 10.89 26.10
N LYS A 239 -9.78 12.15 25.69
CA LYS A 239 -10.86 13.15 25.62
C LYS A 239 -11.19 13.39 24.16
N VAL A 240 -12.43 13.10 23.76
CA VAL A 240 -12.89 13.46 22.41
C VAL A 240 -13.08 14.97 22.33
N ILE A 241 -12.43 15.60 21.35
CA ILE A 241 -12.39 17.06 21.13
C ILE A 241 -13.05 17.48 19.81
N GLY A 242 -13.42 16.53 18.95
CA GLY A 242 -14.18 16.73 17.72
C GLY A 242 -14.73 15.41 17.19
N GLU A 243 -15.94 15.39 16.65
CA GLU A 243 -16.47 14.23 15.89
C GLU A 243 -16.97 14.66 14.53
N PHE A 244 -16.78 13.78 13.55
CA PHE A 244 -17.24 13.94 12.19
C PHE A 244 -17.93 12.66 11.76
N TYR A 245 -19.01 12.82 11.01
CA TYR A 245 -19.84 11.72 10.56
C TYR A 245 -19.89 11.77 9.04
N CYS A 246 -19.51 10.67 8.38
CA CYS A 246 -19.66 10.53 6.94
C CYS A 246 -20.87 9.66 6.65
N LYS A 247 -21.79 10.19 5.86
CA LYS A 247 -23.03 9.52 5.44
C LYS A 247 -23.24 9.76 3.94
N GLY A 248 -23.16 8.70 3.15
CA GLY A 248 -22.99 8.81 1.70
C GLY A 248 -21.74 9.65 1.34
N SER A 249 -21.93 10.66 0.48
CA SER A 249 -20.87 11.61 0.08
C SER A 249 -20.77 12.85 0.98
N LYS A 250 -21.52 12.89 2.08
CA LYS A 250 -21.64 14.07 2.94
C LYS A 250 -20.87 13.84 4.23
N ILE A 251 -20.02 14.79 4.59
CA ILE A 251 -19.36 14.80 5.89
C ILE A 251 -19.99 15.91 6.72
N THR A 252 -20.53 15.56 7.87
CA THR A 252 -21.04 16.52 8.83
C THR A 252 -20.08 16.61 10.02
N TYR A 253 -19.91 17.81 10.54
CA TYR A 253 -19.14 18.04 11.76
C TYR A 253 -20.10 18.16 12.94
N GLN A 254 -19.89 17.33 13.95
CA GLN A 254 -20.59 17.38 15.22
C GLN A 254 -19.50 17.48 16.29
N GLY A 255 -19.18 18.72 16.70
CA GLY A 255 -18.06 18.94 17.62
C GLY A 255 -18.22 18.15 18.91
N ALA A 256 -17.19 17.40 19.30
CA ALA A 256 -17.09 16.86 20.64
C ALA A 256 -16.45 17.93 21.51
N MET A 257 -17.29 18.71 22.18
CA MET A 257 -16.84 19.38 23.38
C MET A 257 -17.44 18.63 24.55
N ASN A 258 -16.66 18.41 25.61
CA ASN A 258 -17.22 17.90 26.85
C ASN A 258 -18.39 18.79 27.30
N GLU A 259 -19.37 18.29 28.05
CA GLU A 259 -20.58 19.06 28.41
C GLU A 259 -20.29 20.47 28.96
N ARG A 260 -19.11 20.71 29.58
CA ARG A 260 -18.63 22.04 30.01
C ARG A 260 -18.09 22.94 28.89
N GLN A 261 -17.38 22.40 27.90
CA GLN A 261 -16.90 23.16 26.75
C GLN A 261 -18.00 23.31 25.70
N LEU A 262 -18.90 22.33 25.57
CA LEU A 262 -20.09 22.42 24.74
C LEU A 262 -20.98 23.50 25.33
N SER A 263 -21.25 23.48 26.64
CA SER A 263 -21.97 24.59 27.26
C SER A 263 -21.21 25.91 27.22
N ALA A 264 -19.87 25.99 27.36
CA ALA A 264 -19.15 27.26 27.21
C ALA A 264 -19.10 27.77 25.75
N PHE A 265 -19.08 26.89 24.76
CA PHE A 265 -19.08 27.22 23.34
C PHE A 265 -20.49 27.47 22.82
N GLU A 266 -21.51 26.72 23.27
CA GLU A 266 -22.94 26.96 23.05
C GLU A 266 -23.40 28.23 23.77
N TYR A 267 -22.83 28.54 24.94
CA TYR A 267 -23.04 29.82 25.65
C TYR A 267 -22.28 30.97 24.99
N ALA A 268 -21.10 30.72 24.39
CA ALA A 268 -20.38 31.71 23.57
C ALA A 268 -20.93 31.83 22.13
N MET A 269 -21.74 30.89 21.66
CA MET A 269 -22.28 30.81 20.29
C MET A 269 -23.82 30.79 20.23
N GLY A 270 -24.50 30.98 21.36
CA GLY A 270 -25.94 31.21 21.47
C GLY A 270 -26.87 30.09 21.02
N PHE A 271 -26.44 28.83 20.94
CA PHE A 271 -27.26 27.73 20.39
C PHE A 271 -28.02 26.97 21.49
N HIS A 272 -29.35 26.96 21.43
CA HIS A 272 -30.19 26.01 22.17
C HIS A 272 -31.26 25.38 21.26
N GLY A 273 -31.38 24.04 21.38
CA GLY A 273 -32.50 23.19 20.94
C GLY A 273 -32.09 22.23 19.82
N LEU A 274 -32.14 20.90 19.92
CA LEU A 274 -32.94 19.99 20.75
C LEU A 274 -32.26 18.61 20.79
N TRP A 275 -31.71 18.20 21.93
CA TRP A 275 -31.71 16.81 22.41
C TRP A 275 -31.71 16.85 23.95
N ASN A 276 -32.85 16.48 24.54
CA ASN A 276 -33.18 16.23 25.94
C ASN A 276 -32.98 17.31 27.03
N LEU A 277 -34.15 17.85 27.43
CA LEU A 277 -34.60 18.29 28.76
C LEU A 277 -33.72 17.90 29.97
N GLU A 278 -33.11 18.91 30.61
CA GLU A 278 -33.27 19.25 32.04
C GLU A 278 -32.31 20.40 32.40
N ARG A 279 -32.79 21.64 32.26
CA ARG A 279 -32.19 22.82 32.89
C ARG A 279 -33.29 23.82 33.21
N ILE A 280 -34.16 23.39 34.11
CA ILE A 280 -35.05 24.23 34.89
C ILE A 280 -34.27 24.59 36.16
N PRO A 281 -34.28 25.84 36.65
CA PRO A 281 -33.58 26.28 37.87
C PRO A 281 -33.86 25.43 39.13
N GLU A 282 -34.93 24.63 39.11
CA GLU A 282 -35.32 23.69 40.17
C GLU A 282 -34.36 22.48 40.31
N TYR A 283 -33.43 22.27 39.37
CA TYR A 283 -32.51 21.12 39.39
C TYR A 283 -31.26 21.33 40.28
N GLU A 284 -30.80 22.57 40.47
CA GLU A 284 -29.73 22.86 41.43
C GLU A 284 -30.19 22.59 42.87
N GLU A 285 -31.47 22.86 43.17
CA GLU A 285 -32.09 22.57 44.47
C GLU A 285 -32.25 21.05 44.70
N TYR A 286 -32.47 20.26 43.63
CA TYR A 286 -32.55 18.79 43.72
C TYR A 286 -31.17 18.11 43.88
N LEU A 287 -30.13 18.61 43.20
CA LEU A 287 -28.75 18.10 43.32
C LEU A 287 -28.13 18.45 44.69
N GLU A 288 -28.46 19.59 45.27
CA GLU A 288 -28.12 19.91 46.67
C GLU A 288 -28.87 18.99 47.64
N MET A 289 -30.14 18.66 47.36
CA MET A 289 -30.91 17.68 48.14
C MET A 289 -30.39 16.23 48.02
N GLU A 290 -29.86 15.80 46.87
CA GLU A 290 -29.33 14.45 46.66
C GLU A 290 -27.90 14.28 47.18
N ASN A 291 -27.02 15.27 46.98
CA ASN A 291 -25.68 15.28 47.60
C ASN A 291 -25.77 15.39 49.13
N GLY A 292 -26.74 16.14 49.66
CA GLY A 292 -27.06 16.16 51.10
C GLY A 292 -27.68 14.86 51.63
N ARG A 293 -28.14 13.95 50.77
CA ARG A 293 -28.71 12.65 51.16
C ARG A 293 -27.66 11.52 51.17
N GLN A 294 -26.57 11.65 50.40
CA GLN A 294 -25.46 10.68 50.41
C GLN A 294 -24.50 10.85 51.61
N GLU A 295 -24.43 12.03 52.24
CA GLU A 295 -23.65 12.21 53.47
C GLU A 295 -24.33 11.64 54.74
N LYS A 296 -25.52 11.03 54.63
CA LYS A 296 -26.22 10.36 55.74
C LYS A 296 -26.15 8.83 55.72
N PHE A 297 -25.38 8.25 54.81
CA PHE A 297 -25.07 6.81 54.81
C PHE A 297 -23.55 6.58 54.82
N HIS A 298 -22.89 7.12 55.85
CA HIS A 298 -21.69 6.55 56.43
C HIS A 298 -21.87 6.44 57.95
#